data_AF-L7M2R0-F1
#
_entry.id   AF-L7M2R0-F1
#
_cell.length_a   1.000
_cell.length_b   1.000
_cell.length_c   1.000
_cell.angle_alpha   90.00
_cell.angle_beta   90.00
_cell.angle_gamma   90.00
#
_symmetry.space_group_name_H-M   'P 1'
#
loop_
_entity.id
_entity.type
_entity.pdbx_description
1 polymer ?
#
loop_
_entity_poly.entity_id
_entity_poly.type
_entity_poly.pdbx_seq_one_letter_code
_entity_poly.pdbx_strand_id
1 'polypeptide(L)'
;MGRMALSSLGQELYLTRTVRELSFEGYPDVLMMLAAVARKNNGGTDGKAAGGQGSIDISNVFRTGYRTLLELLKSQPEDSAGRFAYMQGRNDTFHELLTMYTGEGDICRINHLDSVDGKRQLGVWGDELCDTVRGSFGNVRPPLSTSSSETVFIPDLKRTFELHHVADSKVGGLATRRFAVTSSVFNKKSPDNACYNAARKHLPSGVTDLGPLQDGVPVVMSLPHFLYGSSSLFKGVDGLYPDEKQHLFYIDSDPTTGASISGRVRLQLNVLMKDIPGFWSSSDLGYTVLPLFWQEVVAEAQEHTLTRIKVAVLAPLLVRCTAIFLLVASIILLLVSFISVIRSRRSRRRVVSEPSKAPKDKVSIYLNGGSFLPTRDNNNGHLKNGAVPAALAQDTPEADALLLHSTAV
;
A
#
# COMPACT_ATOMS: atom_id res chain seq x y z
N MET A 1 -22.95 -12.16 -44.95
CA MET A 1 -24.04 -11.34 -44.38
C MET A 1 -23.56 -10.30 -43.37
N GLY A 2 -22.69 -10.61 -42.41
CA GLY A 2 -22.25 -9.62 -41.39
C GLY A 2 -21.57 -8.34 -41.92
N ARG A 3 -20.80 -8.44 -43.01
CA ARG A 3 -20.12 -7.29 -43.65
C ARG A 3 -21.09 -6.25 -44.20
N MET A 4 -22.17 -6.68 -44.89
CA MET A 4 -23.20 -5.77 -45.41
C MET A 4 -23.98 -5.10 -44.28
N ALA A 5 -24.20 -5.81 -43.16
CA ALA A 5 -24.93 -5.27 -42.02
C ALA A 5 -24.10 -4.21 -41.25
N LEU A 6 -22.81 -4.45 -41.02
CA LEU A 6 -21.93 -3.48 -40.34
C LEU A 6 -21.63 -2.25 -41.20
N SER A 7 -21.38 -2.43 -42.50
CA SER A 7 -21.19 -1.30 -43.42
C SER A 7 -22.47 -0.46 -43.57
N SER A 8 -23.66 -1.09 -43.51
CA SER A 8 -24.93 -0.37 -43.53
C SER A 8 -25.19 0.46 -42.26
N LEU A 9 -24.46 0.18 -41.17
CA LEU A 9 -24.49 0.96 -39.93
C LEU A 9 -23.38 2.04 -39.88
N GLY A 10 -22.59 2.20 -40.95
CA GLY A 10 -21.47 3.15 -40.98
C GLY A 10 -20.35 2.81 -40.01
N GLN A 11 -20.22 1.53 -39.62
CA GLN A 11 -19.20 1.07 -38.68
C GLN A 11 -17.90 0.76 -39.45
N GLU A 12 -16.86 1.54 -39.17
CA GLU A 12 -15.50 1.34 -39.69
C GLU A 12 -14.62 0.63 -38.67
N LEU A 13 -13.57 -0.05 -39.13
CA LEU A 13 -12.62 -0.73 -38.24
C LEU A 13 -11.76 0.26 -37.46
N TYR A 14 -11.43 1.40 -38.06
CA TYR A 14 -10.68 2.47 -37.44
C TYR A 14 -11.62 3.62 -37.16
N LEU A 15 -11.59 4.12 -35.93
CA LEU A 15 -12.42 5.23 -35.49
C LEU A 15 -11.52 6.37 -35.04
N THR A 16 -11.83 7.59 -35.47
CA THR A 16 -11.19 8.80 -34.96
C THR A 16 -12.06 9.41 -33.87
N ARG A 17 -11.52 9.48 -32.67
CA ARG A 17 -12.14 10.06 -31.47
C ARG A 17 -11.10 10.83 -30.69
N THR A 18 -11.56 11.77 -29.87
CA THR A 18 -10.69 12.49 -28.95
C THR A 18 -10.20 11.56 -27.82
N VAL A 19 -9.06 11.89 -27.22
CA VAL A 19 -8.55 11.15 -26.04
C VAL A 19 -9.58 11.16 -24.91
N ARG A 20 -10.30 12.26 -24.73
CA ARG A 20 -11.34 12.40 -23.70
C ARG A 20 -12.50 11.41 -23.90
N GLU A 21 -12.97 11.27 -25.13
CA GLU A 21 -14.01 10.30 -25.51
C GLU A 21 -13.55 8.85 -25.34
N LEU A 22 -12.31 8.52 -25.73
CA LEU A 22 -11.78 7.16 -25.61
C LEU A 22 -11.53 6.74 -24.15
N SER A 23 -11.19 7.70 -23.28
CA SER A 23 -10.82 7.46 -21.89
C SER A 23 -12.01 7.47 -20.93
N PHE A 24 -12.53 8.64 -20.59
CA PHE A 24 -13.47 8.83 -19.46
C PHE A 24 -14.87 9.23 -19.89
N GLU A 25 -15.01 10.15 -20.85
CA GLU A 25 -16.32 10.68 -21.27
C GLU A 25 -17.15 9.61 -22.00
N GLY A 26 -16.45 8.69 -22.67
CA GLY A 26 -17.05 7.74 -23.57
C GLY A 26 -17.58 8.40 -24.84
N TYR A 27 -17.86 7.59 -25.85
CA TYR A 27 -18.62 8.03 -27.03
C TYR A 27 -19.78 7.07 -27.27
N PRO A 28 -20.91 7.57 -27.80
CA PRO A 28 -22.03 6.72 -28.19
C PRO A 28 -21.58 5.76 -29.29
N ASP A 29 -21.81 4.46 -29.09
CA ASP A 29 -21.52 3.45 -30.10
C ASP A 29 -22.77 2.62 -30.40
N VAL A 30 -23.05 2.41 -31.69
CA VAL A 30 -24.27 1.73 -32.14
C VAL A 30 -24.32 0.29 -31.65
N LEU A 31 -23.18 -0.41 -31.61
CA LEU A 31 -23.13 -1.79 -31.11
C LEU A 31 -23.33 -1.84 -29.60
N MET A 32 -22.76 -0.89 -28.86
CA MET A 32 -23.01 -0.76 -27.42
C MET A 32 -24.47 -0.42 -27.10
N MET A 33 -25.09 0.47 -27.88
CA MET A 33 -26.51 0.78 -27.75
C MET A 33 -27.39 -0.45 -28.00
N LEU A 34 -27.12 -1.20 -29.09
CA LEU A 34 -27.84 -2.44 -29.39
C LEU A 34 -27.63 -3.50 -28.30
N ALA A 35 -26.42 -3.62 -27.76
CA ALA A 35 -26.12 -4.53 -26.66
C ALA A 35 -26.85 -4.14 -25.36
N ALA A 36 -26.92 -2.84 -25.05
CA ALA A 36 -27.67 -2.33 -23.90
C ALA A 36 -29.17 -2.66 -24.02
N VAL A 37 -29.75 -2.49 -25.21
CA VAL A 37 -31.14 -2.89 -25.48
C VAL A 37 -31.36 -4.38 -25.31
N ALA A 38 -30.47 -5.21 -25.85
CA ALA A 38 -30.57 -6.66 -25.72
C ALA A 38 -30.52 -7.11 -24.26
N ARG A 39 -29.69 -6.47 -23.41
CA ARG A 39 -29.65 -6.74 -21.96
C ARG A 39 -30.93 -6.34 -21.25
N LYS A 40 -31.48 -5.16 -21.56
CA LYS A 40 -32.70 -4.64 -20.95
C LYS A 40 -33.91 -5.56 -21.25
N ASN A 41 -34.01 -6.07 -22.47
CA ASN A 41 -35.09 -6.99 -22.86
C ASN A 41 -34.97 -8.38 -22.21
N ASN A 42 -33.76 -8.81 -21.86
CA ASN A 42 -33.52 -10.09 -21.16
C ASN A 42 -33.57 -9.95 -19.62
N GLY A 43 -33.98 -8.81 -19.07
CA GLY A 43 -34.15 -8.61 -17.63
C GLY A 43 -32.85 -8.49 -16.83
N GLY A 44 -31.71 -8.19 -17.47
CA GLY A 44 -30.44 -8.00 -16.78
C GLY A 44 -30.34 -6.61 -16.12
N THR A 45 -30.15 -6.57 -14.80
CA THR A 45 -29.80 -5.35 -14.06
C THR A 45 -28.32 -4.99 -14.23
N ASP A 46 -28.02 -3.69 -14.21
CA ASP A 46 -26.70 -3.11 -14.44
C ASP A 46 -25.58 -3.73 -13.58
N GLY A 47 -24.43 -3.98 -14.20
CA GLY A 47 -23.18 -4.31 -13.52
C GLY A 47 -22.66 -5.75 -13.64
N LYS A 48 -23.41 -6.68 -14.24
CA LYS A 48 -22.88 -8.00 -14.65
C LYS A 48 -23.28 -8.26 -16.09
N ALA A 49 -22.33 -8.44 -17.01
CA ALA A 49 -22.74 -9.00 -18.29
C ALA A 49 -23.27 -10.41 -18.04
N ALA A 50 -24.36 -10.72 -18.72
CA ALA A 50 -25.03 -11.99 -18.59
C ALA A 50 -24.07 -13.13 -18.90
N GLY A 51 -23.71 -13.90 -17.87
CA GLY A 51 -23.18 -15.25 -18.01
C GLY A 51 -24.22 -16.07 -18.76
N GLY A 52 -23.93 -16.38 -20.02
CA GLY A 52 -24.83 -17.14 -20.85
C GLY A 52 -24.20 -17.36 -22.22
N GLN A 53 -23.80 -18.60 -22.45
CA GLN A 53 -23.43 -19.14 -23.76
C GLN A 53 -24.68 -19.23 -24.65
N GLY A 54 -25.34 -18.10 -24.89
CA GLY A 54 -26.46 -17.93 -25.80
C GLY A 54 -25.96 -17.15 -27.00
N SER A 55 -25.98 -17.77 -28.18
CA SER A 55 -25.72 -17.03 -29.41
C SER A 55 -26.74 -15.90 -29.51
N ILE A 56 -26.27 -14.66 -29.47
CA ILE A 56 -27.10 -13.51 -29.77
C ILE A 56 -27.59 -13.71 -31.21
N ASP A 57 -28.87 -14.01 -31.39
CA ASP A 57 -29.47 -14.12 -32.73
C ASP A 57 -29.52 -12.73 -33.34
N ILE A 58 -28.45 -12.45 -34.09
CA ILE A 58 -28.19 -11.18 -34.77
C ILE A 58 -29.40 -10.75 -35.61
N SER A 59 -30.16 -11.70 -36.18
CA SER A 59 -31.32 -11.39 -37.03
C SER A 59 -32.52 -10.84 -36.25
N ASN A 60 -32.81 -11.38 -35.07
CA ASN A 60 -33.83 -10.87 -34.16
C ASN A 60 -33.40 -9.58 -33.47
N VAL A 61 -32.11 -9.43 -33.16
CA VAL A 61 -31.53 -8.17 -32.66
C VAL A 61 -31.62 -7.06 -33.72
N PHE A 62 -31.39 -7.35 -34.99
CA PHE A 62 -31.56 -6.33 -36.04
C PHE A 62 -33.02 -5.89 -36.20
N ARG A 63 -33.98 -6.83 -36.14
CA ARG A 63 -35.40 -6.50 -36.35
C ARG A 63 -36.02 -5.75 -35.17
N THR A 64 -35.70 -6.20 -33.96
CA THR A 64 -36.21 -5.61 -32.70
C THR A 64 -35.39 -4.38 -32.34
N GLY A 65 -34.06 -4.49 -32.44
CA GLY A 65 -33.12 -3.42 -32.14
C GLY A 65 -33.20 -2.25 -33.10
N TYR A 66 -33.56 -2.40 -34.39
CA TYR A 66 -33.73 -1.22 -35.27
C TYR A 66 -34.90 -0.32 -34.83
N ARG A 67 -36.04 -0.91 -34.45
CA ARG A 67 -37.21 -0.14 -33.97
C ARG A 67 -36.95 0.50 -32.60
N THR A 68 -36.30 -0.22 -31.69
CA THR A 68 -35.97 0.30 -30.35
C THR A 68 -34.77 1.25 -30.38
N LEU A 69 -33.81 1.10 -31.31
CA LEU A 69 -32.74 2.06 -31.57
C LEU A 69 -33.32 3.40 -32.02
N LEU A 70 -34.35 3.39 -32.88
CA LEU A 70 -35.08 4.60 -33.24
C LEU A 70 -35.80 5.24 -32.03
N GLU A 71 -36.20 4.46 -31.03
CA GLU A 71 -36.79 4.96 -29.78
C GLU A 71 -35.73 5.48 -28.80
N LEU A 72 -34.55 4.85 -28.71
CA LEU A 72 -33.39 5.30 -27.91
C LEU A 72 -32.69 6.52 -28.53
N LEU A 73 -32.64 6.63 -29.85
CA LEU A 73 -32.16 7.83 -30.51
C LEU A 73 -33.12 9.02 -30.26
N LYS A 74 -34.41 8.74 -30.05
CA LYS A 74 -35.42 9.74 -29.63
C LYS A 74 -35.40 10.01 -28.12
N SER A 75 -34.99 9.04 -27.31
CA SER A 75 -34.81 9.13 -25.87
C SER A 75 -33.34 8.92 -25.53
N GLN A 76 -32.51 9.94 -25.79
CA GLN A 76 -31.11 9.94 -25.37
C GLN A 76 -31.06 9.51 -23.90
N PRO A 77 -30.47 8.35 -23.55
CA PRO A 77 -30.33 7.98 -22.16
C PRO A 77 -29.38 9.01 -21.54
N GLU A 78 -29.83 9.69 -20.48
CA GLU A 78 -28.95 10.56 -19.68
C GLU A 78 -27.82 9.75 -19.01
N ASP A 79 -27.99 8.43 -18.90
CA ASP A 79 -27.03 7.51 -18.30
C ASP A 79 -26.02 6.93 -19.31
N SER A 80 -24.91 6.44 -18.77
CA SER A 80 -23.77 5.80 -19.45
C SER A 80 -24.11 4.58 -20.33
N ALA A 81 -25.37 4.16 -20.41
CA ALA A 81 -25.84 3.07 -21.25
C ALA A 81 -25.61 3.35 -22.74
N GLY A 82 -24.89 2.45 -23.42
CA GLY A 82 -24.64 2.54 -24.87
C GLY A 82 -23.46 3.44 -25.27
N ARG A 83 -22.67 3.93 -24.30
CA ARG A 83 -21.37 4.56 -24.55
C ARG A 83 -20.24 3.56 -24.35
N PHE A 84 -19.15 3.72 -25.09
CA PHE A 84 -17.89 3.00 -24.88
C PHE A 84 -16.84 3.96 -24.33
N ALA A 85 -16.17 3.60 -23.24
CA ALA A 85 -14.96 4.27 -22.74
C ALA A 85 -14.06 3.28 -22.00
N TYR A 86 -12.74 3.52 -22.01
CA TYR A 86 -11.79 2.68 -21.28
C TYR A 86 -12.00 2.71 -19.75
N MET A 87 -12.27 3.88 -19.18
CA MET A 87 -12.47 4.12 -17.73
C MET A 87 -13.92 4.54 -17.43
N GLN A 88 -14.87 4.00 -18.19
CA GLN A 88 -16.29 4.34 -18.03
C GLN A 88 -16.76 4.06 -16.60
N GLY A 89 -17.38 5.05 -15.96
CA GLY A 89 -17.94 4.90 -14.61
C GLY A 89 -16.91 4.67 -13.51
N ARG A 90 -15.62 4.99 -13.76
CA ARG A 90 -14.55 4.86 -12.75
C ARG A 90 -14.29 6.13 -11.94
N ASN A 91 -14.69 7.30 -12.46
CA ASN A 91 -14.46 8.56 -11.75
C ASN A 91 -15.32 8.67 -10.49
N ASP A 92 -14.72 9.06 -9.36
CA ASP A 92 -15.38 9.22 -8.05
C ASP A 92 -16.16 8.00 -7.56
N THR A 93 -15.65 6.79 -7.85
CA THR A 93 -16.31 5.53 -7.47
C THR A 93 -15.37 4.61 -6.68
N PHE A 94 -15.96 3.84 -5.77
CA PHE A 94 -15.30 2.75 -5.07
C PHE A 94 -16.06 1.46 -5.37
N HIS A 95 -15.43 0.53 -6.09
CA HIS A 95 -16.13 -0.64 -6.65
C HIS A 95 -16.07 -1.88 -5.77
N GLU A 96 -15.03 -2.02 -4.94
CA GLU A 96 -14.70 -3.29 -4.29
C GLU A 96 -14.26 -3.07 -2.84
N LEU A 97 -14.80 -3.85 -1.90
CA LEU A 97 -14.36 -3.85 -0.50
C LEU A 97 -13.08 -4.66 -0.35
N LEU A 98 -11.99 -3.98 0.05
CA LEU A 98 -10.66 -4.58 0.19
C LEU A 98 -10.33 -4.81 1.65
N THR A 99 -10.13 -6.07 2.03
CA THR A 99 -9.69 -6.46 3.38
C THR A 99 -8.19 -6.73 3.36
N MET A 100 -7.44 -6.12 4.28
CA MET A 100 -5.98 -6.25 4.36
C MET A 100 -5.51 -6.51 5.79
N TYR A 101 -4.35 -7.15 5.90
CA TYR A 101 -3.68 -7.41 7.17
C TYR A 101 -3.03 -6.14 7.73
N THR A 102 -3.31 -5.83 9.00
CA THR A 102 -2.73 -4.68 9.72
C THR A 102 -1.26 -4.89 10.11
N GLY A 103 -0.81 -6.15 10.18
CA GLY A 103 0.51 -6.53 10.68
C GLY A 103 0.60 -6.69 12.20
N GLU A 104 -0.49 -6.47 12.96
CA GLU A 104 -0.49 -6.55 14.43
C GLU A 104 -0.08 -7.94 14.95
N GLY A 105 -0.67 -9.01 14.38
CA GLY A 105 -0.33 -10.39 14.78
C GLY A 105 0.94 -10.94 14.10
N ASP A 106 1.29 -10.41 12.93
CA ASP A 106 2.47 -10.82 12.17
C ASP A 106 2.87 -9.71 11.19
N ILE A 107 3.98 -9.03 11.51
CA ILE A 107 4.50 -7.91 10.72
C ILE A 107 4.93 -8.34 9.31
N CYS A 108 5.21 -9.62 9.08
CA CYS A 108 5.55 -10.15 7.75
C CYS A 108 4.37 -10.16 6.78
N ARG A 109 3.13 -9.99 7.27
CA ARG A 109 1.92 -9.93 6.45
C ARG A 109 1.34 -8.53 6.31
N ILE A 110 1.99 -7.50 6.84
CA ILE A 110 1.49 -6.12 6.77
C ILE A 110 1.08 -5.75 5.34
N ASN A 111 -0.09 -5.11 5.20
CA ASN A 111 -0.68 -4.66 3.94
C ASN A 111 -0.92 -5.72 2.87
N HIS A 112 -0.69 -7.00 3.16
CA HIS A 112 -1.15 -8.06 2.26
C HIS A 112 -2.67 -8.06 2.24
N LEU A 113 -3.24 -8.23 1.06
CA LEU A 113 -4.67 -8.39 0.89
C LEU A 113 -5.09 -9.79 1.35
N ASP A 114 -6.19 -9.84 2.09
CA ASP A 114 -6.84 -11.09 2.48
C ASP A 114 -7.96 -11.46 1.51
N SER A 115 -8.81 -10.48 1.16
CA SER A 115 -9.99 -10.72 0.34
C SER A 115 -10.46 -9.47 -0.40
N VAL A 116 -11.11 -9.68 -1.53
CA VAL A 116 -11.87 -8.66 -2.27
C VAL A 116 -13.35 -9.05 -2.21
N ASP A 117 -14.21 -8.15 -1.73
CA ASP A 117 -15.65 -8.40 -1.49
C ASP A 117 -15.91 -9.67 -0.65
N GLY A 118 -15.06 -9.89 0.37
CA GLY A 118 -15.13 -11.06 1.24
C GLY A 118 -14.69 -12.38 0.59
N LYS A 119 -14.16 -12.35 -0.64
CA LYS A 119 -13.68 -13.52 -1.37
C LYS A 119 -12.17 -13.55 -1.47
N ARG A 120 -11.58 -14.72 -1.21
CA ARG A 120 -10.15 -14.98 -1.43
C ARG A 120 -9.87 -15.54 -2.83
N GLN A 121 -10.84 -16.22 -3.44
CA GLN A 121 -10.83 -16.70 -4.81
C GLN A 121 -11.92 -15.95 -5.58
N LEU A 122 -11.56 -15.28 -6.67
CA LEU A 122 -12.41 -14.33 -7.37
C LEU A 122 -13.36 -14.98 -8.38
N GLY A 123 -13.05 -16.20 -8.82
CA GLY A 123 -13.76 -16.94 -9.86
C GLY A 123 -13.55 -16.37 -11.27
N VAL A 124 -12.47 -15.64 -11.49
CA VAL A 124 -12.13 -14.99 -12.78
C VAL A 124 -11.15 -15.85 -13.56
N TRP A 125 -10.14 -16.39 -12.88
CA TRP A 125 -9.11 -17.21 -13.49
C TRP A 125 -9.40 -18.69 -13.25
N GLY A 126 -9.09 -19.54 -14.23
CA GLY A 126 -9.47 -20.95 -14.19
C GLY A 126 -8.67 -21.82 -13.22
N ASP A 127 -7.60 -21.29 -12.63
CA ASP A 127 -6.68 -21.99 -11.72
C ASP A 127 -6.62 -21.27 -10.38
N GLU A 128 -6.54 -22.03 -9.29
CA GLU A 128 -6.50 -21.51 -7.92
C GLU A 128 -5.34 -20.54 -7.70
N LEU A 129 -4.15 -20.79 -8.27
CA LEU A 129 -2.98 -19.93 -8.06
C LEU A 129 -3.17 -18.53 -8.63
N CYS A 130 -3.76 -18.44 -9.83
CA CYS A 130 -4.03 -17.17 -10.50
C CYS A 130 -5.27 -16.47 -9.92
N ASP A 131 -6.23 -17.25 -9.41
CA ASP A 131 -7.51 -16.75 -8.91
C ASP A 131 -7.49 -16.27 -7.46
N THR A 132 -6.47 -16.70 -6.71
CA THR A 132 -6.29 -16.32 -5.31
C THR A 132 -5.77 -14.88 -5.18
N VAL A 133 -6.42 -14.10 -4.33
CA VAL A 133 -5.98 -12.75 -3.90
C VAL A 133 -4.71 -12.90 -3.07
N ARG A 134 -3.58 -12.40 -3.59
CA ARG A 134 -2.28 -12.48 -2.92
C ARG A 134 -1.39 -11.26 -3.22
N GLY A 135 -0.69 -10.78 -2.20
CA GLY A 135 0.22 -9.64 -2.28
C GLY A 135 -0.34 -8.35 -1.68
N SER A 136 0.45 -7.28 -1.70
CA SER A 136 0.08 -5.94 -1.22
C SER A 136 -0.30 -5.02 -2.38
N PHE A 137 -0.56 -3.74 -2.12
CA PHE A 137 -0.66 -2.73 -3.19
C PHE A 137 0.70 -2.22 -3.69
N GLY A 138 1.81 -2.81 -3.22
CA GLY A 138 3.16 -2.34 -3.52
C GLY A 138 3.50 -1.00 -2.85
N ASN A 139 2.73 -0.59 -1.83
CA ASN A 139 2.91 0.67 -1.11
C ASN A 139 3.89 0.52 0.07
N VAL A 140 3.77 -0.56 0.84
CA VAL A 140 4.68 -0.89 1.94
C VAL A 140 4.82 -2.40 2.00
N ARG A 141 6.05 -2.88 1.86
CA ARG A 141 6.43 -4.28 2.09
C ARG A 141 6.81 -4.48 3.56
N PRO A 142 6.93 -5.71 4.05
CA PRO A 142 7.35 -5.95 5.43
C PRO A 142 8.66 -5.22 5.78
N PRO A 143 8.70 -4.45 6.89
CA PRO A 143 9.88 -3.70 7.30
C PRO A 143 11.04 -4.64 7.58
N LEU A 144 12.27 -4.20 7.29
CA LEU A 144 13.50 -4.99 7.44
C LEU A 144 13.52 -6.31 6.66
N SER A 145 12.58 -6.56 5.76
CA SER A 145 12.54 -7.81 5.00
C SER A 145 13.76 -7.93 4.08
N THR A 146 14.41 -9.08 4.15
CA THR A 146 15.55 -9.49 3.32
C THR A 146 15.13 -10.17 2.03
N SER A 147 13.83 -10.34 1.79
CA SER A 147 13.30 -10.97 0.59
C SER A 147 13.85 -10.30 -0.68
N SER A 148 14.13 -11.12 -1.70
CA SER A 148 14.48 -10.68 -3.05
C SER A 148 13.25 -10.63 -3.97
N SER A 149 12.05 -10.87 -3.45
CA SER A 149 10.79 -10.74 -4.18
C SER A 149 9.71 -10.05 -3.35
N GLU A 150 8.78 -9.42 -4.06
CA GLU A 150 7.55 -8.83 -3.53
C GLU A 150 6.40 -9.13 -4.49
N THR A 151 5.21 -9.31 -3.94
CA THR A 151 4.00 -9.57 -4.74
C THR A 151 3.04 -8.40 -4.61
N VAL A 152 2.57 -7.90 -5.75
CA VAL A 152 1.68 -6.75 -5.85
C VAL A 152 0.38 -7.19 -6.51
N PHE A 153 -0.75 -7.01 -5.82
CA PHE A 153 -2.07 -7.26 -6.37
C PHE A 153 -2.63 -5.95 -6.95
N ILE A 154 -3.11 -6.00 -8.19
CA ILE A 154 -3.78 -4.86 -8.84
C ILE A 154 -5.28 -5.21 -8.94
N PRO A 155 -6.16 -4.59 -8.12
CA PRO A 155 -7.60 -4.89 -8.10
C PRO A 155 -8.28 -4.77 -9.45
N ASP A 156 -7.98 -3.70 -10.19
CA ASP A 156 -8.55 -3.47 -11.52
C ASP A 156 -8.23 -4.57 -12.53
N LEU A 157 -7.18 -5.35 -12.28
CA LEU A 157 -6.76 -6.47 -13.12
C LEU A 157 -7.07 -7.82 -12.47
N LYS A 158 -7.56 -7.83 -11.23
CA LYS A 158 -7.82 -9.02 -10.41
C LYS A 158 -6.65 -9.99 -10.42
N ARG A 159 -5.43 -9.46 -10.40
CA ARG A 159 -4.22 -10.22 -10.70
C ARG A 159 -3.07 -9.80 -9.80
N THR A 160 -2.27 -10.80 -9.39
CA THR A 160 -0.98 -10.60 -8.75
C THR A 160 0.17 -10.53 -9.75
N PHE A 161 1.06 -9.58 -9.50
CA PHE A 161 2.35 -9.40 -10.17
C PHE A 161 3.47 -9.74 -9.21
N GLU A 162 4.42 -10.55 -9.67
CA GLU A 162 5.62 -10.86 -8.92
C GLU A 162 6.76 -9.95 -9.38
N LEU A 163 7.32 -9.20 -8.44
CA LEU A 163 8.44 -8.32 -8.67
C LEU A 163 9.67 -8.90 -7.97
N HIS A 164 10.81 -8.83 -8.63
CA HIS A 164 12.08 -9.32 -8.12
C HIS A 164 13.07 -8.17 -7.97
N HIS A 165 13.93 -8.25 -6.97
CA HIS A 165 15.02 -7.31 -6.78
C HIS A 165 15.96 -7.39 -7.99
N VAL A 166 16.14 -6.26 -8.68
CA VAL A 166 16.98 -6.15 -9.89
C VAL A 166 18.20 -5.26 -9.67
N ALA A 167 18.12 -4.28 -8.77
CA ALA A 167 19.22 -3.36 -8.49
C ALA A 167 19.03 -2.64 -7.16
N ASP A 168 20.13 -2.17 -6.57
CA ASP A 168 20.08 -1.12 -5.56
C ASP A 168 20.04 0.25 -6.23
N SER A 169 19.20 1.14 -5.71
CA SER A 169 18.90 2.45 -6.27
C SER A 169 19.01 3.55 -5.20
N LYS A 170 18.95 4.81 -5.63
CA LYS A 170 18.94 5.95 -4.73
C LYS A 170 17.88 6.95 -5.19
N VAL A 171 16.85 7.16 -4.38
CA VAL A 171 15.73 8.06 -4.69
C VAL A 171 15.60 9.10 -3.58
N GLY A 172 15.59 10.38 -3.95
CA GLY A 172 15.46 11.47 -2.96
C GLY A 172 16.53 11.49 -1.87
N GLY A 173 17.70 10.88 -2.13
CA GLY A 173 18.80 10.74 -1.17
C GLY A 173 18.72 9.51 -0.25
N LEU A 174 17.62 8.75 -0.28
CA LEU A 174 17.46 7.48 0.42
C LEU A 174 18.05 6.33 -0.40
N ALA A 175 18.70 5.37 0.25
CA ALA A 175 19.09 4.12 -0.38
C ALA A 175 17.86 3.23 -0.51
N THR A 176 17.55 2.78 -1.73
CA THR A 176 16.36 2.00 -2.05
C THR A 176 16.75 0.71 -2.76
N ARG A 177 15.85 -0.26 -2.75
CA ARG A 177 15.96 -1.51 -3.53
C ARG A 177 14.91 -1.46 -4.63
N ARG A 178 15.33 -1.64 -5.87
CA ARG A 178 14.44 -1.71 -7.02
C ARG A 178 13.92 -3.13 -7.20
N PHE A 179 12.61 -3.28 -7.10
CA PHE A 179 11.88 -4.49 -7.44
C PHE A 179 11.18 -4.27 -8.78
N ALA A 180 11.31 -5.19 -9.72
CA ALA A 180 10.71 -5.07 -11.04
C ALA A 180 10.16 -6.40 -11.53
N VAL A 181 9.16 -6.32 -12.41
CA VAL A 181 8.70 -7.51 -13.14
C VAL A 181 9.81 -8.01 -14.07
N THR A 182 9.91 -9.32 -14.24
CA THR A 182 10.90 -9.93 -15.14
C THR A 182 10.24 -10.48 -16.40
N SER A 183 11.02 -11.05 -17.32
CA SER A 183 10.51 -11.71 -18.53
C SER A 183 9.54 -12.87 -18.26
N SER A 184 9.41 -13.32 -17.00
CA SER A 184 8.44 -14.33 -16.59
C SER A 184 7.00 -13.84 -16.50
N VAL A 185 6.76 -12.53 -16.27
CA VAL A 185 5.46 -11.96 -15.86
C VAL A 185 4.32 -12.28 -16.84
N PHE A 186 4.58 -12.24 -18.15
CA PHE A 186 3.60 -12.60 -19.18
C PHE A 186 4.04 -13.80 -20.01
N ASN A 187 4.94 -14.63 -19.46
CA ASN A 187 5.41 -15.82 -20.15
C ASN A 187 4.48 -16.99 -19.87
N LYS A 188 3.80 -17.49 -20.91
CA LYS A 188 2.89 -18.64 -20.78
C LYS A 188 3.56 -19.95 -20.33
N LYS A 189 4.90 -20.03 -20.40
CA LYS A 189 5.68 -21.18 -19.93
C LYS A 189 6.07 -21.08 -18.46
N SER A 190 5.92 -19.90 -17.84
CA SER A 190 6.18 -19.72 -16.42
C SER A 190 5.04 -20.40 -15.63
N PRO A 191 5.34 -21.31 -14.69
CA PRO A 191 4.33 -22.00 -13.89
C PRO A 191 3.36 -21.04 -13.20
N ASP A 192 3.90 -19.94 -12.65
CA ASP A 192 3.15 -18.95 -11.87
C ASP A 192 2.22 -18.06 -12.71
N ASN A 193 2.40 -18.07 -14.04
CA ASN A 193 1.66 -17.21 -14.97
C ASN A 193 0.90 -17.99 -16.06
N ALA A 194 1.09 -19.31 -16.15
CA ALA A 194 0.49 -20.14 -17.20
C ALA A 194 -1.05 -20.13 -17.16
N CYS A 195 -1.64 -19.96 -15.98
CA CYS A 195 -3.08 -19.99 -15.78
C CYS A 195 -3.84 -18.75 -16.28
N TYR A 196 -3.19 -17.58 -16.38
CA TYR A 196 -3.87 -16.34 -16.81
C TYR A 196 -4.37 -16.39 -18.27
N ASN A 197 -3.79 -17.25 -19.11
CA ASN A 197 -4.18 -17.43 -20.51
C ASN A 197 -5.03 -18.69 -20.76
N ALA A 198 -5.64 -19.27 -19.73
CA ALA A 198 -6.38 -20.54 -19.85
C ALA A 198 -7.54 -20.49 -20.87
N ALA A 199 -8.24 -19.34 -20.96
CA ALA A 199 -9.34 -19.15 -21.92
C ALA A 199 -8.86 -19.04 -23.38
N ARG A 200 -7.63 -18.56 -23.61
CA ARG A 200 -7.02 -18.37 -24.93
C ARG A 200 -5.58 -18.92 -24.97
N LYS A 201 -5.45 -20.24 -24.84
CA LYS A 201 -4.14 -20.95 -24.76
C LYS A 201 -3.21 -20.70 -25.97
N HIS A 202 -3.75 -20.26 -27.10
CA HIS A 202 -3.00 -19.97 -28.33
C HIS A 202 -2.23 -18.64 -28.27
N LEU A 203 -2.46 -17.80 -27.25
CA LEU A 203 -1.74 -16.54 -27.11
C LEU A 203 -0.22 -16.76 -27.01
N PRO A 204 0.60 -15.87 -27.62
CA PRO A 204 2.04 -15.91 -27.49
C PRO A 204 2.50 -15.48 -26.08
N SER A 205 3.77 -15.73 -25.74
CA SER A 205 4.38 -15.13 -24.55
C SER A 205 4.55 -13.62 -24.73
N GLY A 206 4.38 -12.86 -23.65
CA GLY A 206 4.44 -11.39 -23.65
C GLY A 206 3.09 -10.70 -23.46
N VAL A 207 2.00 -11.48 -23.46
CA VAL A 207 0.63 -10.98 -23.29
C VAL A 207 -0.13 -11.82 -22.26
N THR A 208 -1.09 -11.18 -21.61
CA THR A 208 -2.07 -11.81 -20.74
C THR A 208 -3.49 -11.52 -21.20
N ASP A 209 -4.35 -12.52 -21.12
CA ASP A 209 -5.75 -12.42 -21.48
C ASP A 209 -6.53 -11.59 -20.45
N LEU A 210 -7.28 -10.58 -20.91
CA LEU A 210 -8.23 -9.83 -20.08
C LEU A 210 -9.69 -10.18 -20.41
N GLY A 211 -9.92 -11.09 -21.36
CA GLY A 211 -11.25 -11.55 -21.74
C GLY A 211 -12.09 -12.05 -20.56
N PRO A 212 -11.58 -12.91 -19.65
CA PRO A 212 -12.34 -13.36 -18.48
C PRO A 212 -12.82 -12.24 -17.55
N LEU A 213 -12.11 -11.11 -17.49
CA LEU A 213 -12.46 -9.95 -16.69
C LEU A 213 -13.49 -9.04 -17.37
N GLN A 214 -13.53 -9.08 -18.71
CA GLN A 214 -14.31 -8.18 -19.57
C GLN A 214 -15.32 -8.98 -20.41
N ASP A 215 -15.91 -10.03 -19.83
CA ASP A 215 -17.01 -10.80 -20.43
C ASP A 215 -16.72 -11.31 -21.86
N GLY A 216 -15.50 -11.76 -22.09
CA GLY A 216 -15.04 -12.35 -23.35
C GLY A 216 -14.58 -11.34 -24.40
N VAL A 217 -14.53 -10.04 -24.10
CA VAL A 217 -13.97 -9.01 -25.00
C VAL A 217 -12.54 -9.41 -25.43
N PRO A 218 -12.17 -9.26 -26.72
CA PRO A 218 -10.87 -9.70 -27.25
C PRO A 218 -9.72 -8.76 -26.87
N VAL A 219 -9.64 -8.34 -25.60
CA VAL A 219 -8.55 -7.50 -25.09
C VAL A 219 -7.47 -8.33 -24.40
N VAL A 220 -6.23 -7.93 -24.59
CA VAL A 220 -5.06 -8.49 -23.91
C VAL A 220 -4.14 -7.38 -23.43
N MET A 221 -3.40 -7.65 -22.37
CA MET A 221 -2.46 -6.71 -21.77
C MET A 221 -1.02 -7.20 -21.94
N SER A 222 -0.08 -6.27 -22.08
CA SER A 222 1.36 -6.54 -22.14
C SER A 222 2.15 -5.46 -21.40
N LEU A 223 3.47 -5.59 -21.37
CA LEU A 223 4.33 -4.44 -21.12
C LEU A 223 4.36 -3.53 -22.37
N PRO A 224 4.69 -2.23 -22.22
CA PRO A 224 4.78 -1.31 -23.36
C PRO A 224 5.74 -1.79 -24.44
N HIS A 225 5.34 -1.57 -25.70
CA HIS A 225 6.02 -2.03 -26.91
C HIS A 225 6.35 -3.54 -26.90
N PHE A 226 5.53 -4.34 -26.20
CA PHE A 226 5.74 -5.77 -25.98
C PHE A 226 7.13 -6.10 -25.39
N LEU A 227 7.60 -5.32 -24.41
CA LEU A 227 8.80 -5.68 -23.66
C LEU A 227 8.69 -7.12 -23.11
N TYR A 228 9.73 -7.92 -23.34
CA TYR A 228 9.80 -9.37 -23.09
C TYR A 228 8.81 -10.25 -23.88
N GLY A 229 8.12 -9.70 -24.87
CA GLY A 229 7.21 -10.44 -25.73
C GLY A 229 7.91 -11.25 -26.81
N SER A 230 7.23 -12.30 -27.29
CA SER A 230 7.74 -13.12 -28.37
C SER A 230 7.77 -12.37 -29.71
N SER A 231 8.66 -12.78 -30.62
CA SER A 231 8.83 -12.14 -31.93
C SER A 231 7.56 -12.10 -32.79
N SER A 232 6.60 -13.01 -32.58
CA SER A 232 5.35 -13.01 -33.34
C SER A 232 4.44 -11.83 -33.00
N LEU A 233 4.60 -11.18 -31.84
CA LEU A 233 3.84 -9.98 -31.46
C LEU A 233 4.23 -8.74 -32.28
N PHE A 234 5.42 -8.75 -32.89
CA PHE A 234 5.92 -7.67 -33.72
C PHE A 234 5.48 -7.81 -35.20
N LYS A 235 4.89 -8.95 -35.56
CA LYS A 235 4.41 -9.18 -36.93
C LYS A 235 3.10 -8.41 -37.15
N GLY A 236 3.08 -7.54 -38.16
CA GLY A 236 1.89 -6.78 -38.55
C GLY A 236 1.70 -5.45 -37.82
N VAL A 237 2.69 -5.03 -37.01
CA VAL A 237 2.68 -3.74 -36.32
C VAL A 237 4.07 -3.09 -36.43
N ASP A 238 4.17 -2.04 -37.22
CA ASP A 238 5.37 -1.22 -37.31
C ASP A 238 5.43 -0.18 -36.17
N GLY A 239 6.64 0.25 -35.79
CA GLY A 239 6.84 1.30 -34.78
C GLY A 239 7.00 0.81 -33.33
N LEU A 240 7.24 -0.49 -33.13
CA LEU A 240 7.47 -1.08 -31.80
C LEU A 240 8.96 -1.15 -31.46
N TYR A 241 9.37 -0.49 -30.36
CA TYR A 241 10.75 -0.44 -29.89
C TYR A 241 10.82 -0.74 -28.39
N PRO A 242 10.84 -2.01 -27.95
CA PRO A 242 10.90 -2.35 -26.54
C PRO A 242 12.23 -1.89 -25.91
N ASP A 243 12.16 -1.01 -24.92
CA ASP A 243 13.28 -0.54 -24.12
C ASP A 243 13.00 -0.79 -22.63
N GLU A 244 13.86 -1.56 -21.98
CA GLU A 244 13.73 -1.89 -20.56
C GLU A 244 13.72 -0.64 -19.67
N LYS A 245 14.51 0.39 -19.97
CA LYS A 245 14.53 1.62 -19.14
C LYS A 245 13.20 2.37 -19.20
N GLN A 246 12.57 2.37 -20.36
CA GLN A 246 11.34 3.14 -20.62
C GLN A 246 10.07 2.35 -20.32
N HIS A 247 10.10 1.03 -20.47
CA HIS A 247 8.89 0.20 -20.47
C HIS A 247 8.80 -0.79 -19.30
N LEU A 248 9.82 -0.86 -18.44
CA LEU A 248 9.79 -1.72 -17.26
C LEU A 248 8.83 -1.21 -16.19
N PHE A 249 8.03 -2.12 -15.63
CA PHE A 249 7.27 -1.90 -14.39
C PHE A 249 8.17 -2.21 -13.19
N TYR A 250 8.41 -1.19 -12.35
CA TYR A 250 9.19 -1.33 -11.12
C TYR A 250 8.64 -0.51 -9.95
N ILE A 251 9.09 -0.86 -8.75
CA ILE A 251 8.91 -0.14 -7.48
C ILE A 251 10.26 -0.06 -6.77
N ASP A 252 10.65 1.12 -6.32
CA ASP A 252 11.80 1.39 -5.47
C ASP A 252 11.34 1.46 -4.01
N SER A 253 11.78 0.52 -3.17
CA SER A 253 11.39 0.41 -1.75
C SER A 253 12.57 0.69 -0.82
N ASP A 254 12.32 1.40 0.27
CA ASP A 254 13.28 1.58 1.36
C ASP A 254 13.46 0.26 2.14
N PRO A 255 14.71 -0.24 2.32
CA PRO A 255 14.93 -1.54 2.94
C PRO A 255 14.57 -1.58 4.43
N THR A 256 14.65 -0.45 5.14
CA THR A 256 14.45 -0.38 6.59
C THR A 256 12.97 -0.36 6.96
N THR A 257 12.23 0.58 6.38
CA THR A 257 10.80 0.81 6.63
C THR A 257 9.90 -0.06 5.75
N GLY A 258 10.41 -0.52 4.60
CA GLY A 258 9.61 -1.21 3.59
C GLY A 258 8.75 -0.28 2.72
N ALA A 259 8.74 1.03 2.99
CA ALA A 259 7.93 1.99 2.26
C ALA A 259 8.43 2.16 0.81
N SER A 260 7.50 2.18 -0.13
CA SER A 260 7.78 2.47 -1.53
C SER A 260 8.00 3.97 -1.73
N ILE A 261 9.15 4.34 -2.27
CA ILE A 261 9.59 5.72 -2.43
C ILE A 261 9.27 6.24 -3.84
N SER A 262 9.43 5.38 -4.84
CA SER A 262 9.06 5.65 -6.23
C SER A 262 8.53 4.38 -6.86
N GLY A 263 7.56 4.49 -7.76
CA GLY A 263 7.03 3.37 -8.50
C GLY A 263 6.49 3.83 -9.84
N ARG A 264 6.68 2.98 -10.85
CA ARG A 264 6.19 3.20 -12.21
C ARG A 264 5.53 1.93 -12.69
N VAL A 265 4.20 1.92 -12.67
CA VAL A 265 3.40 0.82 -13.23
C VAL A 265 3.17 1.13 -14.70
N ARG A 266 3.69 0.27 -15.58
CA ARG A 266 3.64 0.47 -17.02
C ARG A 266 3.00 -0.73 -17.68
N LEU A 267 1.85 -0.51 -18.30
CA LEU A 267 1.05 -1.56 -18.92
C LEU A 267 0.49 -1.06 -20.25
N GLN A 268 0.37 -1.97 -21.20
CA GLN A 268 -0.15 -1.72 -22.53
C GLN A 268 -1.42 -2.51 -22.76
N LEU A 269 -2.46 -1.83 -23.27
CA LEU A 269 -3.70 -2.44 -23.68
C LEU A 269 -3.66 -2.72 -25.17
N ASN A 270 -4.09 -3.92 -25.56
CA ASN A 270 -4.08 -4.38 -26.93
C ASN A 270 -5.40 -5.08 -27.24
N VAL A 271 -5.74 -5.14 -28.53
CA VAL A 271 -6.89 -5.89 -29.04
C VAL A 271 -6.42 -7.05 -29.92
N LEU A 272 -7.07 -8.20 -29.79
CA LEU A 272 -6.88 -9.36 -30.64
C LEU A 272 -7.73 -9.19 -31.89
N MET A 273 -7.09 -8.91 -33.01
CA MET A 273 -7.75 -8.77 -34.30
C MET A 273 -7.52 -10.04 -35.11
N LYS A 274 -8.58 -10.83 -35.31
CA LYS A 274 -8.51 -12.03 -36.17
C LYS A 274 -8.32 -11.62 -37.62
N ASP A 275 -7.57 -12.42 -38.36
CA ASP A 275 -7.44 -12.25 -39.80
C ASP A 275 -8.81 -12.45 -40.47
N ILE A 276 -9.20 -11.51 -41.32
CA ILE A 276 -10.47 -11.55 -42.06
C ILE A 276 -10.12 -11.80 -43.54
N PRO A 277 -10.48 -12.97 -44.10
CA PRO A 277 -10.20 -13.28 -45.50
C PRO A 277 -10.72 -12.17 -46.44
N GLY A 278 -9.82 -11.61 -47.27
CA GLY A 278 -10.14 -10.54 -48.21
C GLY A 278 -10.24 -9.12 -47.62
N PHE A 279 -9.73 -8.88 -46.40
CA PHE A 279 -9.56 -7.54 -45.84
C PHE A 279 -8.14 -7.33 -45.35
N TRP A 280 -7.68 -8.22 -44.48
CA TRP A 280 -6.39 -8.14 -43.84
C TRP A 280 -5.97 -9.55 -43.42
N SER A 281 -4.78 -9.95 -43.86
CA SER A 281 -4.17 -11.25 -43.57
C SER A 281 -2.71 -10.96 -43.28
N SER A 282 -2.38 -10.76 -42.01
CA SER A 282 -1.07 -10.26 -41.63
C SER A 282 -0.21 -11.27 -40.87
N SER A 283 -0.77 -12.39 -40.41
CA SER A 283 -0.07 -13.23 -39.43
C SER A 283 -0.12 -14.72 -39.74
N ASP A 284 0.99 -15.41 -39.49
CA ASP A 284 1.04 -16.88 -39.43
C ASP A 284 0.19 -17.45 -38.27
N LEU A 285 -0.25 -16.58 -37.35
CA LEU A 285 -1.05 -16.92 -36.17
C LEU A 285 -2.56 -16.93 -36.45
N GLY A 286 -3.00 -16.38 -37.58
CA GLY A 286 -4.42 -16.15 -37.89
C GLY A 286 -5.05 -14.98 -37.12
N TYR A 287 -4.24 -14.19 -36.39
CA TYR A 287 -4.62 -12.96 -35.72
C TYR A 287 -3.39 -12.10 -35.40
N THR A 288 -3.60 -10.78 -35.31
CA THR A 288 -2.61 -9.82 -34.82
C THR A 288 -3.03 -9.24 -33.47
N VAL A 289 -2.06 -9.05 -32.59
CA VAL A 289 -2.22 -8.32 -31.33
C VAL A 289 -1.93 -6.85 -31.60
N LEU A 290 -2.97 -6.05 -31.82
CA LEU A 290 -2.84 -4.64 -32.17
C LEU A 290 -2.77 -3.80 -30.88
N PRO A 291 -1.66 -3.08 -30.62
CA PRO A 291 -1.57 -2.18 -29.48
C PRO A 291 -2.48 -0.98 -29.66
N LEU A 292 -3.23 -0.62 -28.61
CA LEU A 292 -4.10 0.55 -28.62
C LEU A 292 -3.38 1.75 -27.99
N PHE A 293 -2.95 1.59 -26.75
CA PHE A 293 -2.16 2.56 -26.00
C PHE A 293 -1.47 1.85 -24.84
N TRP A 294 -0.47 2.52 -24.27
CA TRP A 294 0.10 2.14 -22.99
C TRP A 294 -0.05 3.30 -22.01
N GLN A 295 -0.08 2.96 -20.72
CA GLN A 295 -0.23 3.91 -19.64
C GLN A 295 0.89 3.75 -18.63
N GLU A 296 1.27 4.88 -18.04
CA GLU A 296 2.19 4.95 -16.91
C GLU A 296 1.45 5.52 -15.70
N VAL A 297 1.39 4.74 -14.63
CA VAL A 297 1.00 5.25 -13.31
C VAL A 297 2.28 5.50 -12.52
N VAL A 298 2.56 6.77 -12.25
CA VAL A 298 3.73 7.22 -11.49
C VAL A 298 3.31 7.56 -10.08
N ALA A 299 4.00 6.97 -9.10
CA ALA A 299 3.91 7.34 -7.70
C ALA A 299 5.31 7.71 -7.22
N GLU A 300 5.51 8.95 -6.80
CA GLU A 300 6.79 9.44 -6.28
C GLU A 300 6.58 10.17 -4.96
N ALA A 301 7.39 9.81 -3.96
CA ALA A 301 7.35 10.45 -2.66
C ALA A 301 7.77 11.92 -2.78
N GLN A 302 6.89 12.83 -2.36
CA GLN A 302 7.20 14.25 -2.26
C GLN A 302 8.24 14.53 -1.18
N GLU A 303 8.89 15.69 -1.24
CA GLU A 303 9.97 16.08 -0.31
C GLU A 303 9.57 15.99 1.17
N HIS A 304 8.35 16.38 1.51
CA HIS A 304 7.85 16.32 2.88
C HIS A 304 7.73 14.87 3.37
N THR A 305 7.22 13.97 2.52
CA THR A 305 7.13 12.52 2.80
C THR A 305 8.51 11.89 2.89
N LEU A 306 9.41 12.20 1.95
CA LEU A 306 10.79 11.76 1.97
C LEU A 306 11.51 12.16 3.26
N THR A 307 11.29 13.38 3.73
CA THR A 307 11.87 13.86 4.99
C THR A 307 11.35 13.07 6.18
N ARG A 308 10.04 12.78 6.23
CA ARG A 308 9.45 11.92 7.28
C ARG A 308 10.04 10.52 7.25
N ILE A 309 10.19 9.92 6.06
CA ILE A 309 10.79 8.59 5.92
C ILE A 309 12.26 8.60 6.37
N LYS A 310 13.05 9.62 5.99
CA LYS A 310 14.43 9.78 6.47
C LYS A 310 14.50 9.83 7.99
N VAL A 311 13.64 10.63 8.64
CA VAL A 311 13.57 10.70 10.10
C VAL A 311 13.19 9.34 10.69
N ALA A 312 12.21 8.64 10.12
CA ALA A 312 11.79 7.32 10.57
C ALA A 312 12.92 6.27 10.46
N VAL A 313 13.71 6.30 9.39
CA VAL A 313 14.88 5.43 9.19
C VAL A 313 15.98 5.74 10.22
N LEU A 314 16.22 7.02 10.53
CA LEU A 314 17.27 7.45 11.47
C LEU A 314 16.85 7.35 12.95
N ALA A 315 15.56 7.39 13.25
CA ALA A 315 15.06 7.46 14.63
C ALA A 315 15.54 6.31 15.53
N PRO A 316 15.51 5.02 15.12
CA PRO A 316 16.00 3.92 15.96
C PRO A 316 17.48 4.09 16.33
N LEU A 317 18.30 4.60 15.40
CA LEU A 317 19.71 4.86 15.65
C LEU A 317 19.89 5.99 16.67
N LEU A 318 19.17 7.10 16.52
CA LEU A 318 19.23 8.24 17.43
C LEU A 318 18.76 7.84 18.84
N VAL A 319 17.67 7.08 18.95
CA VAL A 319 17.18 6.56 20.24
C VAL A 319 18.21 5.63 20.88
N ARG A 320 18.84 4.74 20.11
CA ARG A 320 19.88 3.86 20.63
C ARG A 320 21.12 4.63 21.10
N CYS A 321 21.58 5.61 20.33
CA CYS A 321 22.73 6.45 20.69
C CYS A 321 22.46 7.29 21.94
N THR A 322 21.27 7.91 22.04
CA THR A 322 20.88 8.70 23.22
C THR A 322 20.72 7.82 24.46
N ALA A 323 20.14 6.62 24.34
CA ALA A 323 20.03 5.66 25.43
C ALA A 323 21.42 5.22 25.96
N ILE A 324 22.34 4.88 25.06
CA ILE A 324 23.72 4.52 25.43
C ILE A 324 24.43 5.70 26.13
N PHE A 325 24.27 6.91 25.60
CA PHE A 325 24.85 8.11 26.19
C PHE A 325 24.32 8.35 27.62
N LEU A 326 23.01 8.25 27.83
CA LEU A 326 22.39 8.41 29.15
C LEU A 326 22.85 7.32 30.14
N LEU A 327 22.99 6.08 29.68
CA LEU A 327 23.49 4.97 30.50
C LEU A 327 24.94 5.25 30.96
N VAL A 328 25.83 5.63 30.03
CA VAL A 328 27.22 5.96 30.35
C VAL A 328 27.31 7.16 31.29
N ALA A 329 26.54 8.22 31.04
CA ALA A 329 26.47 9.38 31.92
C ALA A 329 26.00 9.00 33.34
N SER A 330 24.99 8.14 33.45
CA SER A 330 24.50 7.62 34.74
C SER A 330 25.57 6.82 35.48
N ILE A 331 26.34 5.96 34.80
CA ILE A 331 27.44 5.21 35.43
C ILE A 331 28.51 6.17 35.95
N ILE A 332 28.90 7.19 35.17
CA ILE A 332 29.90 8.18 35.59
C ILE A 332 29.43 8.94 36.83
N LEU A 333 28.16 9.38 36.86
CA LEU A 333 27.58 10.07 38.02
C LEU A 333 27.54 9.18 39.27
N LEU A 334 27.19 7.90 39.12
CA LEU A 334 27.24 6.92 40.22
C LEU A 334 28.66 6.73 40.74
N LEU A 335 29.66 6.63 39.85
CA LEU A 335 31.07 6.52 40.25
C LEU A 335 31.55 7.77 40.99
N VAL A 336 31.23 8.96 40.50
CA VAL A 336 31.57 10.23 41.16
C VAL A 336 30.91 10.33 42.54
N SER A 337 29.63 9.98 42.64
CA SER A 337 28.90 9.94 43.91
C SER A 337 29.55 8.97 44.90
N PHE A 338 29.85 7.75 44.46
CA PHE A 338 30.52 6.73 45.27
C PHE A 338 31.89 7.19 45.78
N ILE A 339 32.72 7.78 44.89
CA ILE A 339 34.02 8.35 45.27
C ILE A 339 33.84 9.49 46.28
N SER A 340 32.84 10.34 46.10
CA SER A 340 32.56 11.48 46.98
C SER A 340 32.12 11.01 48.38
N VAL A 341 31.30 9.97 48.46
CA VAL A 341 30.91 9.32 49.74
C VAL A 341 32.13 8.70 50.43
N ILE A 342 33.01 8.01 49.69
CA ILE A 342 34.25 7.46 50.25
C ILE A 342 35.15 8.57 50.79
N ARG A 343 35.34 9.66 50.04
CA ARG A 343 36.16 10.81 50.48
C ARG A 343 35.55 11.47 51.72
N SER A 344 34.23 11.66 51.76
CA SER A 344 33.51 12.22 52.92
C SER A 344 33.65 11.34 54.16
N ARG A 345 33.47 10.01 54.04
CA ARG A 345 33.67 9.06 55.15
C ARG A 345 35.12 9.04 55.63
N ARG A 346 36.11 9.11 54.74
CA ARG A 346 37.54 9.21 55.10
C ARG A 346 37.86 10.53 55.82
N SER A 347 37.29 11.65 55.36
CA SER A 347 37.44 12.95 56.01
C SER A 347 36.83 12.96 57.42
N ARG A 348 35.59 12.45 57.59
CA ARG A 348 34.98 12.30 58.92
C ARG A 348 35.80 11.39 59.86
N ARG A 349 36.35 10.27 59.36
CA ARG A 349 37.22 9.41 60.17
C ARG A 349 38.49 10.14 60.63
N ARG A 350 39.14 10.94 59.77
CA ARG A 350 40.31 11.75 60.15
C ARG A 350 39.98 12.75 61.27
N VAL A 351 38.82 13.40 61.21
CA VAL A 351 38.37 14.36 62.23
C VAL A 351 38.11 13.68 63.58
N VAL A 352 37.65 12.43 63.59
CA VAL A 352 37.41 11.67 64.83
C VAL A 352 38.71 11.09 65.42
N SER A 353 39.71 10.76 64.59
CA SER A 353 40.99 10.20 65.06
C SER A 353 42.06 11.24 65.47
N GLU A 354 41.91 12.52 65.10
CA GLU A 354 42.77 13.63 65.57
C GLU A 354 41.90 14.79 66.13
N PRO A 355 41.43 14.74 67.38
CA PRO A 355 40.70 15.85 68.00
C PRO A 355 41.58 17.08 68.32
N SER A 356 42.91 16.98 68.18
CA SER A 356 43.86 18.04 68.58
C SER A 356 44.06 19.17 67.55
N LYS A 357 43.40 19.12 66.39
CA LYS A 357 43.53 20.12 65.30
C LYS A 357 42.19 20.74 64.87
N ALA A 358 41.22 20.84 65.78
CA ALA A 358 40.04 21.67 65.51
C ALA A 358 40.43 23.16 65.46
N PRO A 359 39.97 23.95 64.46
CA PRO A 359 40.14 25.41 64.49
C PRO A 359 39.48 25.98 65.75
N LYS A 360 40.15 26.90 66.44
CA LYS A 360 39.75 27.45 67.75
C LYS A 360 38.37 28.13 67.81
N ASP A 361 37.70 28.32 66.66
CA ASP A 361 36.47 29.13 66.56
C ASP A 361 35.17 28.31 66.42
N LYS A 362 35.19 26.98 66.60
CA LYS A 362 33.97 26.15 66.55
C LYS A 362 33.84 25.25 67.79
N VAL A 363 32.73 25.43 68.51
CA VAL A 363 32.34 24.63 69.67
C VAL A 363 31.49 23.44 69.20
N SER A 364 31.89 22.22 69.58
CA SER A 364 31.06 21.02 69.44
C SER A 364 30.35 20.71 70.75
N ILE A 365 29.02 20.79 70.75
CA ILE A 365 28.16 20.44 71.89
C ILE A 365 27.71 18.98 71.74
N TYR A 366 28.03 18.14 72.72
CA TYR A 366 27.40 16.84 72.89
C TYR A 366 26.15 17.02 73.75
N LEU A 367 24.97 16.86 73.16
CA LEU A 367 23.73 16.72 73.93
C LEU A 367 23.62 15.26 74.38
N ASN A 368 24.10 14.98 75.59
CA ASN A 368 23.80 13.74 76.28
C ASN A 368 22.44 13.92 76.97
N GLY A 369 21.42 13.19 76.51
CA GLY A 369 20.09 13.22 77.10
C GLY A 369 20.11 12.55 78.48
N GLY A 370 19.94 13.33 79.54
CA GLY A 370 19.92 12.82 80.90
C GLY A 370 19.41 13.86 81.92
N SER A 371 18.10 13.83 82.15
CA SER A 371 17.40 14.15 83.42
C SER A 371 17.73 15.47 84.14
N PHE A 372 16.84 16.45 84.00
CA PHE A 372 16.65 17.54 84.96
C PHE A 372 15.34 17.32 85.73
N LEU A 373 15.44 16.93 87.02
CA LEU A 373 14.44 17.23 88.03
C LEU A 373 14.96 18.39 88.87
N PRO A 374 14.17 19.46 89.10
CA PRO A 374 14.42 20.38 90.19
C PRO A 374 13.34 20.21 91.27
N THR A 375 13.75 19.76 92.45
CA THR A 375 13.06 20.07 93.70
C THR A 375 13.37 21.51 94.08
N ARG A 376 12.33 22.34 94.28
CA ARG A 376 12.34 23.34 95.36
C ARG A 376 10.95 23.88 95.64
N ASP A 377 10.48 23.58 96.83
CA ASP A 377 9.37 24.27 97.48
C ASP A 377 9.62 25.78 97.53
N ASN A 378 8.57 26.56 97.28
CA ASN A 378 8.29 27.73 98.08
C ASN A 378 6.80 28.11 97.99
N ASN A 379 6.18 28.11 99.16
CA ASN A 379 4.81 28.50 99.41
C ASN A 379 4.57 30.01 99.15
N ASN A 380 3.31 30.31 98.86
CA ASN A 380 2.61 31.60 98.88
C ASN A 380 2.79 32.55 97.70
N GLY A 381 1.68 32.76 96.98
CA GLY A 381 1.40 34.06 96.37
C GLY A 381 0.64 34.07 95.04
N HIS A 382 -0.61 33.63 95.06
CA HIS A 382 -1.71 34.14 94.23
C HIS A 382 -1.67 34.04 92.69
N LEU A 383 -2.60 33.19 92.21
CA LEU A 383 -3.19 33.07 90.88
C LEU A 383 -3.06 34.27 89.92
N LYS A 384 -2.63 33.97 88.68
CA LYS A 384 -3.41 34.31 87.48
C LYS A 384 -3.22 33.25 86.38
N ASN A 385 -4.36 32.62 86.06
CA ASN A 385 -4.80 31.92 84.84
C ASN A 385 -3.79 31.95 83.67
N GLY A 386 -3.46 30.85 83.00
CA GLY A 386 -4.24 29.64 82.77
C GLY A 386 -4.35 29.43 81.26
N ALA A 387 -3.44 28.64 80.70
CA ALA A 387 -3.62 27.88 79.46
C ALA A 387 -2.49 26.84 79.37
N VAL A 388 -2.81 25.61 79.75
CA VAL A 388 -1.98 24.41 79.60
C VAL A 388 -2.51 23.61 78.40
N PRO A 389 -1.65 22.81 77.75
CA PRO A 389 -1.77 22.30 76.39
C PRO A 389 -2.05 20.79 76.38
N ALA A 390 -2.11 20.18 75.18
CA ALA A 390 -1.91 18.76 74.85
C ALA A 390 -2.49 18.53 73.44
N ALA A 391 -2.06 17.63 72.55
CA ALA A 391 -1.10 16.52 72.51
C ALA A 391 -0.76 16.33 70.99
N LEU A 392 0.45 15.99 70.55
CA LEU A 392 1.13 14.68 70.58
C LEU A 392 0.44 13.61 69.69
N ALA A 393 1.08 13.29 68.55
CA ALA A 393 1.33 11.96 67.93
C ALA A 393 1.65 12.16 66.43
N GLN A 394 2.90 11.93 65.99
CA GLN A 394 3.46 10.65 65.51
C GLN A 394 2.83 10.14 64.19
N ASP A 395 3.58 10.27 63.09
CA ASP A 395 4.18 9.16 62.34
C ASP A 395 4.39 9.53 60.85
N THR A 396 5.61 9.31 60.37
CA THR A 396 5.94 9.15 58.95
C THR A 396 6.09 7.66 58.68
N PRO A 397 5.82 7.17 57.46
CA PRO A 397 6.95 7.02 56.55
C PRO A 397 6.67 7.32 55.06
N GLU A 398 7.77 7.67 54.40
CA GLU A 398 8.19 7.44 53.01
C GLU A 398 7.18 7.29 51.86
N ALA A 399 7.31 8.23 50.92
CA ALA A 399 7.78 8.05 49.53
C ALA A 399 6.96 7.27 48.48
N ASP A 400 7.01 7.89 47.29
CA ASP A 400 6.84 7.36 45.93
C ASP A 400 5.43 7.09 45.40
N ALA A 401 4.95 8.04 44.58
CA ALA A 401 4.36 7.76 43.26
C ALA A 401 4.21 9.07 42.45
N LEU A 402 5.26 9.43 41.71
CA LEU A 402 5.12 10.25 40.51
C LEU A 402 4.84 9.30 39.35
N LEU A 403 3.67 9.39 38.72
CA LEU A 403 3.49 9.40 37.26
C LEU A 403 2.00 9.39 36.85
N LEU A 404 1.75 10.08 35.74
CA LEU A 404 0.64 9.94 34.78
C LEU A 404 -0.73 10.56 35.12
N HIS A 405 -0.97 11.77 34.59
CA HIS A 405 -2.03 11.97 33.58
C HIS A 405 -1.87 13.34 32.90
N SER A 406 -1.49 13.33 31.62
CA SER A 406 -1.77 14.42 30.68
C SER A 406 -2.59 13.82 29.55
N THR A 407 -3.81 14.32 29.40
CA THR A 407 -4.77 13.95 28.37
C THR A 407 -4.97 15.15 27.43
N ALA A 408 -4.79 14.87 26.13
CA ALA A 408 -5.53 15.40 24.96
C ALA A 408 -5.80 16.91 24.86
N VAL A 409 -5.24 17.55 23.82
CA VAL A 409 -5.93 17.94 22.56
C VAL A 409 -4.93 17.84 21.42
#